data_AF-A0A482PSK9-F1
#
_entry.id   AF-A0A482PSK9-F1
#
_cell.length_a   1.000
_cell.length_b   1.000
_cell.length_c   1.000
_cell.angle_alpha   90.00
_cell.angle_beta   90.00
_cell.angle_gamma   90.00
#
_symmetry.space_group_name_H-M   'P 1'
#
loop_
_entity.id
_entity.type
_entity.pdbx_description
1 polymer ?
#
loop_
_entity_poly.entity_id
_entity_poly.type
_entity_poly.pdbx_seq_one_letter_code
_entity_poly.pdbx_strand_id
1 'polypeptide(L)'
;MKKRVKWSQICLLAVLSFCSLSAKSSQNYGFSAGVKPCSLWDTFFPISFQVPSDKLTRDYVRPIFNIIYITDSNLKHMDDFYDIYKINGKGDAIWPTTPFLATGSDTAYCRNDGDCVTKGYGALGKGISAYNEIKKDFPGETVKVLSDSAYGNGDISWLFLPTRKLKLLRVEYFTPYKDDDGTILITLKNKENNKYTEPLFFEYRATGNGDEMELEESGGTAAGANFNDVKLPQFIRPTQLSAIQVWLDTTSGGTPWSSIYPNVRVRPFTDEQMALIPVNCP
;
A
#
# COMPACT_ATOMS: atom_id res chain seq x y z
N MET A 1 39.66 -36.81 -51.97
CA MET A 1 39.94 -36.93 -50.51
C MET A 1 39.96 -35.56 -49.86
N LYS A 2 38.93 -35.21 -49.09
CA LYS A 2 38.95 -34.58 -47.75
C LYS A 2 37.51 -34.24 -47.37
N LYS A 3 37.04 -34.88 -46.30
CA LYS A 3 35.68 -34.79 -45.73
C LYS A 3 35.39 -33.36 -45.25
N ARG A 4 34.17 -32.87 -45.45
CA ARG A 4 33.57 -31.83 -44.59
C ARG A 4 32.20 -32.30 -44.12
N VAL A 5 32.04 -32.20 -42.80
CA VAL A 5 31.00 -32.80 -41.97
C VAL A 5 29.74 -31.94 -41.99
N LYS A 6 28.58 -32.62 -42.01
CA LYS A 6 27.22 -32.11 -41.85
C LYS A 6 27.04 -31.37 -40.52
N TRP A 7 26.68 -30.08 -40.53
CA TRP A 7 26.12 -29.35 -39.37
C TRP A 7 25.20 -28.21 -39.85
N SER A 8 24.12 -28.52 -40.58
CA SER A 8 23.18 -27.48 -41.04
C SER A 8 21.71 -27.90 -40.98
N GLN A 9 21.33 -28.70 -39.98
CA GLN A 9 19.93 -29.09 -39.74
C GLN A 9 19.55 -29.13 -38.24
N ILE A 10 20.23 -28.35 -37.39
CA ILE A 10 19.84 -28.15 -36.00
C ILE A 10 19.99 -26.67 -35.66
N CYS A 11 19.09 -25.83 -36.15
CA CYS A 11 18.88 -24.46 -35.65
C CYS A 11 17.62 -23.80 -36.25
N LEU A 12 16.57 -24.59 -36.51
CA LEU A 12 15.27 -24.08 -37.00
C LEU A 12 14.15 -24.68 -36.14
N LEU A 13 14.28 -24.49 -34.83
CA LEU A 13 13.26 -24.78 -33.81
C LEU A 13 13.45 -23.89 -32.55
N ALA A 14 14.14 -22.75 -32.69
CA ALA A 14 14.49 -21.86 -31.58
C ALA A 14 14.07 -20.40 -31.82
N VAL A 15 12.96 -20.16 -32.53
CA VAL A 15 12.39 -18.81 -32.71
C VAL A 15 10.86 -18.85 -32.57
N LEU A 16 10.37 -19.44 -31.49
CA LEU A 16 8.97 -19.33 -31.06
C LEU A 16 8.81 -19.20 -29.53
N SER A 17 9.90 -18.88 -28.81
CA SER A 17 9.90 -18.81 -27.33
C SER A 17 10.17 -17.42 -26.76
N PHE A 18 9.86 -16.36 -27.50
CA PHE A 18 9.84 -15.00 -26.94
C PHE A 18 8.48 -14.38 -27.20
N CYS A 19 7.87 -13.87 -26.12
CA CYS A 19 6.53 -13.30 -26.01
C CYS A 19 5.37 -14.26 -25.71
N SER A 20 5.57 -15.17 -24.76
CA SER A 20 4.55 -15.33 -23.71
C SER A 20 4.91 -14.37 -22.57
N LEU A 21 4.42 -13.12 -22.67
CA LEU A 21 3.99 -12.40 -21.47
C LEU A 21 2.86 -13.26 -20.90
N SER A 22 3.23 -14.32 -20.17
CA SER A 22 2.28 -15.00 -19.31
C SER A 22 1.84 -13.95 -18.31
N ALA A 23 0.63 -13.44 -18.54
CA ALA A 23 -0.13 -12.66 -17.59
C ALA A 23 -0.20 -13.46 -16.28
N LYS A 24 0.80 -13.25 -15.42
CA LYS A 24 0.86 -13.78 -14.06
C LYS A 24 -0.33 -13.30 -13.22
N SER A 25 -1.14 -12.35 -13.72
CA SER A 25 -2.29 -11.81 -13.02
C SER A 25 -3.52 -12.73 -13.00
N SER A 26 -3.64 -13.76 -13.86
CA SER A 26 -4.92 -14.50 -13.98
C SER A 26 -4.99 -15.88 -13.32
N GLN A 27 -3.86 -16.51 -12.96
CA GLN A 27 -3.88 -17.88 -12.43
C GLN A 27 -3.50 -18.04 -10.95
N ASN A 28 -2.85 -17.05 -10.33
CA ASN A 28 -2.45 -17.16 -8.92
C ASN A 28 -3.32 -16.33 -7.94
N TYR A 29 -4.19 -15.46 -8.45
CA TYR A 29 -4.91 -14.48 -7.64
C TYR A 29 -6.38 -14.45 -8.06
N GLY A 30 -7.11 -15.51 -7.69
CA GLY A 30 -8.54 -15.60 -7.93
C GLY A 30 -9.15 -16.69 -7.08
N PHE A 31 -10.31 -16.41 -6.48
CA PHE A 31 -11.02 -17.38 -5.66
C PHE A 31 -11.47 -18.59 -6.47
N SER A 32 -11.56 -19.73 -5.79
CA SER A 32 -12.26 -20.89 -6.31
C SER A 32 -13.71 -20.53 -6.66
N ALA A 33 -14.11 -20.84 -7.89
CA ALA A 33 -15.50 -20.72 -8.30
C ALA A 33 -16.36 -21.68 -7.44
N GLY A 34 -17.35 -21.14 -6.72
CA GLY A 34 -18.33 -21.94 -5.96
C GLY A 34 -18.43 -21.68 -4.45
N VAL A 35 -17.63 -20.77 -3.87
CA VAL A 35 -17.76 -20.38 -2.46
C VAL A 35 -18.98 -19.47 -2.28
N LYS A 36 -19.83 -19.75 -1.27
CA LYS A 36 -20.93 -18.84 -0.90
C LYS A 36 -20.35 -17.47 -0.52
N PRO A 37 -20.87 -16.36 -1.03
CA PRO A 37 -20.33 -15.06 -0.71
C PRO A 37 -20.44 -14.78 0.80
N CYS A 38 -19.33 -14.33 1.40
CA CYS A 38 -19.31 -13.86 2.77
C CYS A 38 -19.90 -12.45 2.84
N SER A 39 -20.80 -12.20 3.79
CA SER A 39 -21.45 -10.90 3.96
C SER A 39 -20.52 -9.80 4.51
N LEU A 40 -19.40 -10.16 5.12
CA LEU A 40 -18.41 -9.18 5.59
C LEU A 40 -17.48 -8.67 4.48
N TRP A 41 -17.46 -9.32 3.32
CA TRP A 41 -16.61 -8.91 2.21
C TRP A 41 -16.87 -7.47 1.77
N ASP A 42 -18.12 -7.01 1.77
CA ASP A 42 -18.48 -5.65 1.35
C ASP A 42 -18.48 -4.63 2.50
N THR A 43 -17.95 -5.01 3.67
CA THR A 43 -17.83 -4.09 4.81
C THR A 43 -16.50 -3.35 4.78
N PHE A 44 -16.42 -2.21 5.48
CA PHE A 44 -15.20 -1.43 5.51
C PHE A 44 -14.07 -2.11 6.26
N PHE A 45 -12.86 -1.95 5.73
CA PHE A 45 -11.64 -2.37 6.40
C PHE A 45 -10.85 -1.15 6.94
N PRO A 46 -10.76 -0.97 8.27
CA PRO A 46 -10.07 0.17 8.85
C PRO A 46 -8.54 0.03 8.81
N ILE A 47 -7.87 1.10 8.39
CA ILE A 47 -6.43 1.28 8.48
C ILE A 47 -6.16 2.63 9.13
N SER A 48 -5.29 2.69 10.14
CA SER A 48 -4.96 3.93 10.82
C SER A 48 -3.52 4.36 10.61
N PHE A 49 -3.31 5.68 10.57
CA PHE A 49 -2.00 6.32 10.52
C PHE A 49 -1.85 7.31 11.67
N GLN A 50 -0.69 7.30 12.31
CA GLN A 50 -0.34 8.24 13.38
C GLN A 50 1.12 8.67 13.25
N VAL A 51 1.41 9.89 13.72
CA VAL A 51 2.75 10.45 13.83
C VAL A 51 3.00 10.88 15.28
N PRO A 52 4.25 11.12 15.69
CA PRO A 52 4.52 11.68 17.01
C PRO A 52 3.80 13.01 17.22
N SER A 53 3.30 13.24 18.44
CA SER A 53 2.74 14.54 18.84
C SER A 53 3.86 15.47 19.31
N ASP A 54 4.69 15.95 18.39
CA ASP A 54 5.76 16.88 18.70
C ASP A 54 5.68 18.16 17.84
N LYS A 55 6.43 19.18 18.24
CA LYS A 55 6.44 20.47 17.53
C LYS A 55 6.90 20.31 16.08
N LEU A 56 7.74 19.31 15.81
CA LEU A 56 8.39 19.09 14.52
C LEU A 56 7.44 18.43 13.53
N THR A 57 6.60 17.49 13.94
CA THR A 57 5.56 16.90 13.06
C THR A 57 4.41 17.87 12.77
N ARG A 58 4.12 18.78 13.71
CA ARG A 58 3.06 19.79 13.55
C ARG A 58 3.47 20.95 12.65
N ASP A 59 4.70 21.44 12.79
CA ASP A 59 5.15 22.69 12.16
C ASP A 59 5.91 22.47 10.83
N TYR A 60 6.26 21.22 10.47
CA TYR A 60 6.94 20.86 9.21
C TYR A 60 6.02 20.12 8.23
N VAL A 61 6.54 19.82 7.03
CA VAL A 61 5.82 19.02 6.02
C VAL A 61 5.46 17.66 6.60
N ARG A 62 4.17 17.33 6.49
CA ARG A 62 3.60 16.12 7.07
C ARG A 62 4.06 14.87 6.32
N PRO A 63 4.28 13.76 7.02
CA PRO A 63 4.38 12.44 6.40
C PRO A 63 3.15 12.18 5.53
N ILE A 64 3.39 11.49 4.42
CA ILE A 64 2.37 11.16 3.43
C ILE A 64 2.37 9.64 3.32
N PHE A 65 1.20 9.03 3.27
CA PHE A 65 1.07 7.61 3.02
C PHE A 65 0.40 7.36 1.67
N ASN A 66 0.66 6.20 1.09
CA ASN A 66 -0.17 5.61 0.07
C ASN A 66 -0.82 4.33 0.64
N ILE A 67 -2.10 4.12 0.34
CA ILE A 67 -2.75 2.82 0.44
C ILE A 67 -3.14 2.41 -0.98
N ILE A 68 -2.45 1.42 -1.52
CA ILE A 68 -2.70 0.88 -2.85
C ILE A 68 -3.46 -0.43 -2.67
N TYR A 69 -4.57 -0.58 -3.36
CA TYR A 69 -5.37 -1.79 -3.24
C TYR A 69 -6.08 -2.15 -4.55
N ILE A 70 -6.35 -3.44 -4.70
CA ILE A 70 -7.15 -4.00 -5.78
C ILE A 70 -8.26 -4.81 -5.11
N THR A 71 -9.52 -4.48 -5.40
CA THR A 71 -10.66 -5.21 -4.82
C THR A 71 -10.87 -6.54 -5.53
N ASP A 72 -11.39 -7.53 -4.82
CA ASP A 72 -11.62 -8.87 -5.36
C ASP A 72 -13.11 -9.22 -5.49
N SER A 73 -13.85 -8.44 -6.27
CA SER A 73 -15.16 -8.86 -6.74
C SER A 73 -15.65 -7.92 -7.85
N ASN A 74 -16.67 -8.36 -8.59
CA ASN A 74 -17.43 -7.48 -9.47
C ASN A 74 -18.57 -6.75 -8.73
N LEU A 75 -18.61 -6.82 -7.40
CA LEU A 75 -19.58 -6.08 -6.60
C LEU A 75 -19.15 -4.62 -6.58
N LYS A 76 -20.12 -3.72 -6.80
CA LYS A 76 -19.85 -2.30 -6.68
C LYS A 76 -19.62 -1.97 -5.21
N HIS A 77 -18.49 -1.34 -4.92
CA HIS A 77 -18.12 -0.93 -3.59
C HIS A 77 -18.55 0.51 -3.34
N MET A 78 -18.53 0.95 -2.08
CA MET A 78 -19.11 2.24 -1.73
C MET A 78 -18.40 3.44 -2.36
N ASP A 79 -17.12 3.31 -2.69
CA ASP A 79 -16.36 4.33 -3.40
C ASP A 79 -16.78 4.47 -4.88
N ASP A 80 -17.31 3.41 -5.51
CA ASP A 80 -17.88 3.46 -6.86
C ASP A 80 -19.18 4.30 -6.92
N PHE A 81 -19.76 4.61 -5.76
CA PHE A 81 -20.95 5.44 -5.61
C PHE A 81 -20.65 6.81 -5.02
N TYR A 82 -19.38 7.18 -4.82
CA TYR A 82 -19.01 8.40 -4.08
C TYR A 82 -19.72 9.68 -4.59
N ASP A 83 -19.97 9.77 -5.90
CA ASP A 83 -20.63 10.92 -6.52
C ASP A 83 -22.08 11.14 -6.07
N ILE A 84 -22.81 10.08 -5.67
CA ILE A 84 -24.20 10.22 -5.18
C ILE A 84 -24.25 10.87 -3.80
N TYR A 85 -23.11 10.92 -3.10
CA TYR A 85 -22.98 11.50 -1.77
C TYR A 85 -22.44 12.93 -1.78
N LYS A 86 -22.23 13.53 -2.96
CA LYS A 86 -21.83 14.94 -3.12
C LYS A 86 -23.06 15.85 -3.18
N ILE A 87 -23.08 16.92 -2.39
CA ILE A 87 -24.13 17.95 -2.49
C ILE A 87 -23.78 18.92 -3.62
N ASN A 88 -24.71 19.16 -4.56
CA ASN A 88 -24.64 20.23 -5.56
C ASN A 88 -23.38 20.22 -6.47
N GLY A 89 -22.75 19.07 -6.69
CA GLY A 89 -21.54 18.96 -7.53
C GLY A 89 -20.33 19.75 -7.01
N LYS A 90 -20.44 20.32 -5.80
CA LYS A 90 -19.36 20.96 -5.05
C LYS A 90 -18.99 20.00 -3.92
N GLY A 91 -17.72 19.90 -3.57
CA GLY A 91 -17.15 18.85 -2.72
C GLY A 91 -17.66 18.72 -1.27
N ASP A 92 -18.83 19.28 -0.95
CA ASP A 92 -19.50 19.11 0.34
C ASP A 92 -20.19 17.73 0.33
N ALA A 93 -19.49 16.71 0.81
CA ALA A 93 -20.08 15.38 0.96
C ALA A 93 -21.11 15.37 2.11
N ILE A 94 -22.31 14.82 1.90
CA ILE A 94 -23.27 14.50 2.99
C ILE A 94 -22.70 13.37 3.85
N TRP A 95 -21.82 12.57 3.27
CA TRP A 95 -21.15 11.48 3.94
C TRP A 95 -20.22 12.03 5.02
N PRO A 96 -20.16 11.41 6.22
CA PRO A 96 -19.43 12.01 7.31
C PRO A 96 -17.96 12.17 6.87
N THR A 97 -17.46 13.39 7.03
CA THR A 97 -16.06 13.81 6.83
C THR A 97 -15.07 12.93 7.59
N THR A 98 -15.58 12.10 8.49
CA THR A 98 -14.92 11.04 9.23
C THR A 98 -15.86 9.83 9.32
N PRO A 99 -15.49 8.66 8.77
CA PRO A 99 -14.17 8.38 8.25
C PRO A 99 -13.95 8.79 6.79
N PHE A 100 -12.72 9.22 6.48
CA PHE A 100 -12.24 9.32 5.11
C PHE A 100 -12.27 7.91 4.50
N LEU A 101 -13.26 7.67 3.64
CA LEU A 101 -13.21 6.53 2.75
C LEU A 101 -11.96 6.69 1.91
N ALA A 102 -11.23 5.59 1.73
CA ALA A 102 -10.16 5.53 0.77
C ALA A 102 -10.74 5.50 -0.65
N THR A 103 -11.41 6.58 -1.08
CA THR A 103 -11.82 6.76 -2.46
C THR A 103 -10.56 6.73 -3.30
N GLY A 104 -10.29 5.59 -3.93
CA GLY A 104 -9.07 5.38 -4.67
C GLY A 104 -8.98 6.37 -5.81
N SER A 105 -7.92 7.15 -5.84
CA SER A 105 -7.49 7.89 -7.02
C SER A 105 -6.62 7.00 -7.92
N ASP A 106 -6.24 7.52 -9.09
CA ASP A 106 -5.28 6.91 -10.00
C ASP A 106 -3.87 7.52 -9.88
N THR A 107 -3.65 8.33 -8.84
CA THR A 107 -2.44 9.15 -8.67
C THR A 107 -1.83 8.92 -7.30
N ALA A 108 -0.79 8.07 -7.24
CA ALA A 108 -0.01 7.84 -6.03
C ALA A 108 0.95 9.00 -5.75
N TYR A 109 1.23 9.25 -4.47
CA TYR A 109 2.35 10.09 -4.07
C TYR A 109 3.68 9.38 -4.37
N CYS A 110 4.76 10.12 -4.59
CA CYS A 110 6.08 9.55 -4.86
C CYS A 110 6.17 8.60 -6.06
N ARG A 111 5.49 8.90 -7.16
CA ARG A 111 5.37 7.95 -8.28
C ARG A 111 6.68 7.70 -9.05
N ASN A 112 7.59 8.67 -9.12
CA ASN A 112 8.86 8.55 -9.84
C ASN A 112 10.01 9.24 -9.08
N ASP A 113 11.25 9.04 -9.55
CA ASP A 113 12.45 9.68 -8.98
C ASP A 113 12.28 11.21 -8.82
N GLY A 114 11.70 11.89 -9.81
CA GLY A 114 11.48 13.34 -9.74
C GLY A 114 10.40 13.80 -8.73
N ASP A 115 9.50 12.90 -8.34
CA ASP A 115 8.39 13.22 -7.45
C ASP A 115 8.81 13.13 -5.97
N CYS A 116 9.83 12.32 -5.64
CA CYS A 116 10.26 12.09 -4.27
C CYS A 116 11.76 11.90 -4.01
N VAL A 117 12.60 11.36 -4.90
CA VAL A 117 14.08 11.32 -4.72
C VAL A 117 14.84 11.22 -6.04
N THR A 118 15.83 12.09 -6.25
CA THR A 118 16.78 11.96 -7.38
C THR A 118 17.73 10.78 -7.16
N LYS A 119 17.77 9.82 -8.09
CA LYS A 119 18.58 8.57 -8.04
C LYS A 119 19.93 8.72 -7.31
N GLY A 120 20.20 7.88 -6.31
CA GLY A 120 21.54 7.77 -5.71
C GLY A 120 21.62 7.20 -4.29
N TYR A 121 20.51 7.13 -3.54
CA TYR A 121 20.54 6.82 -2.11
C TYR A 121 19.75 5.53 -1.78
N GLY A 122 20.43 4.56 -1.12
CA GLY A 122 19.93 3.34 -0.45
C GLY A 122 18.77 2.54 -1.07
N ALA A 123 19.02 1.34 -1.61
CA ALA A 123 17.98 0.41 -2.12
C ALA A 123 17.42 -0.51 -1.00
N LEU A 124 16.20 -1.07 -0.99
CA LEU A 124 14.99 -0.98 -1.84
C LEU A 124 13.94 -0.01 -1.25
N GLY A 125 13.11 0.59 -2.11
CA GLY A 125 12.01 1.51 -1.74
C GLY A 125 12.25 2.98 -2.05
N LYS A 126 13.51 3.47 -2.10
CA LYS A 126 14.00 4.81 -2.58
C LYS A 126 13.10 6.05 -2.36
N GLY A 127 12.10 6.01 -1.48
CA GLY A 127 11.01 6.99 -1.47
C GLY A 127 10.15 6.98 -2.74
N ILE A 128 10.05 5.88 -3.50
CA ILE A 128 9.24 5.78 -4.73
C ILE A 128 8.16 4.71 -4.54
N SER A 129 6.92 5.08 -4.79
CA SER A 129 5.77 4.20 -4.72
C SER A 129 5.82 3.08 -5.76
N ALA A 130 5.43 1.87 -5.35
CA ALA A 130 5.29 0.71 -6.22
C ALA A 130 4.06 0.78 -7.14
N TYR A 131 3.24 1.85 -7.07
CA TYR A 131 1.98 1.97 -7.80
C TYR A 131 2.09 1.67 -9.31
N ASN A 132 3.11 2.21 -9.98
CA ASN A 132 3.32 1.97 -11.41
C ASN A 132 3.71 0.52 -11.72
N GLU A 133 4.51 -0.10 -10.85
CA GLU A 133 4.92 -1.50 -10.98
C GLU A 133 3.70 -2.42 -10.77
N ILE A 134 2.89 -2.15 -9.74
CA ILE A 134 1.63 -2.85 -9.49
C ILE A 134 0.66 -2.72 -10.67
N LYS A 135 0.49 -1.53 -11.27
CA LYS A 135 -0.33 -1.38 -12.49
C LYS A 135 0.15 -2.24 -13.65
N LYS A 136 1.47 -2.39 -13.78
CA LYS A 136 2.06 -3.23 -14.83
C LYS A 136 1.86 -4.72 -14.54
N ASP A 137 1.93 -5.13 -13.28
CA ASP A 137 1.72 -6.52 -12.84
C ASP A 137 0.24 -6.94 -12.92
N PHE A 138 -0.68 -5.98 -12.84
CA PHE A 138 -2.14 -6.18 -12.91
C PHE A 138 -2.80 -5.38 -14.06
N PRO A 139 -2.45 -5.63 -15.34
CA PRO A 139 -2.83 -4.78 -16.47
C PRO A 139 -4.32 -4.78 -16.83
N GLY A 140 -5.12 -5.68 -16.25
CA GLY A 140 -6.58 -5.76 -16.44
C GLY A 140 -7.40 -5.40 -15.20
N GLU A 141 -6.75 -5.06 -14.09
CA GLU A 141 -7.42 -4.72 -12.84
C GLU A 141 -7.48 -3.20 -12.64
N THR A 142 -8.46 -2.75 -11.87
CA THR A 142 -8.51 -1.35 -11.42
C THR A 142 -7.65 -1.19 -10.17
N VAL A 143 -6.45 -0.64 -10.33
CA VAL A 143 -5.55 -0.33 -9.20
C VAL A 143 -5.92 1.01 -8.58
N LYS A 144 -6.47 0.95 -7.36
CA LYS A 144 -6.90 2.11 -6.57
C LYS A 144 -5.78 2.55 -5.64
N VAL A 145 -5.54 3.87 -5.51
CA VAL A 145 -4.60 4.42 -4.53
C VAL A 145 -5.20 5.61 -3.77
N LEU A 146 -5.19 5.52 -2.44
CA LEU A 146 -5.41 6.68 -1.57
C LEU A 146 -4.06 7.25 -1.16
N SER A 147 -3.84 8.54 -1.41
CA SER A 147 -2.66 9.27 -0.95
C SER A 147 -3.09 10.44 -0.08
N ASP A 148 -2.64 10.48 1.16
CA ASP A 148 -2.99 11.54 2.11
C ASP A 148 -1.94 11.63 3.25
N SER A 149 -2.12 12.56 4.18
CA SER A 149 -1.26 12.78 5.34
C SER A 149 -1.99 12.51 6.65
N ALA A 150 -1.26 11.92 7.61
CA ALA A 150 -1.77 11.80 8.97
C ALA A 150 -1.93 13.18 9.63
N TYR A 151 -2.78 13.26 10.66
CA TYR A 151 -2.91 14.45 11.50
C TYR A 151 -1.58 14.79 12.18
N GLY A 152 -1.05 15.98 11.91
CA GLY A 152 0.24 16.44 12.44
C GLY A 152 0.26 16.74 13.95
N ASN A 153 -0.88 16.63 14.64
CA ASN A 153 -0.97 16.80 16.09
C ASN A 153 -0.80 15.46 16.86
N GLY A 154 -0.58 14.36 16.15
CA GLY A 154 -0.45 13.03 16.72
C GLY A 154 -1.78 12.32 16.98
N ASP A 155 -2.91 12.87 16.55
CA ASP A 155 -4.18 12.14 16.56
C ASP A 155 -4.18 10.99 15.54
N ILE A 156 -4.95 9.95 15.83
CA ILE A 156 -5.09 8.81 14.94
C ILE A 156 -5.93 9.21 13.73
N SER A 157 -5.35 9.04 12.54
CA SER A 157 -6.03 9.24 11.26
C SER A 157 -6.61 7.91 10.80
N TRP A 158 -7.92 7.73 10.93
CA TRP A 158 -8.60 6.51 10.50
C TRP A 158 -9.10 6.61 9.06
N LEU A 159 -8.72 5.62 8.27
CA LEU A 159 -9.09 5.47 6.86
C LEU A 159 -9.78 4.13 6.68
N PHE A 160 -10.74 4.08 5.78
CA PHE A 160 -11.59 2.90 5.62
C PHE A 160 -11.56 2.50 4.15
N LEU A 161 -10.95 1.34 3.88
CA LEU A 161 -11.09 0.72 2.57
C LEU A 161 -12.55 0.32 2.36
N PRO A 162 -13.09 0.46 1.14
CA PRO A 162 -14.51 0.27 0.87
C PRO A 162 -14.94 -1.20 0.90
N THR A 163 -14.00 -2.14 1.11
CA THR A 163 -14.23 -3.58 1.16
C THR A 163 -13.14 -4.28 1.98
N ARG A 164 -13.46 -5.46 2.51
CA ARG A 164 -12.51 -6.40 3.12
C ARG A 164 -12.00 -7.44 2.12
N LYS A 165 -12.59 -7.52 0.93
CA LYS A 165 -12.26 -8.53 -0.07
C LYS A 165 -11.28 -7.96 -1.09
N LEU A 166 -10.00 -8.27 -0.90
CA LEU A 166 -8.89 -7.63 -1.62
C LEU A 166 -8.04 -8.67 -2.34
N LYS A 167 -7.64 -8.37 -3.60
CA LYS A 167 -6.59 -9.10 -4.33
C LYS A 167 -5.20 -8.66 -3.88
N LEU A 168 -5.06 -7.37 -3.58
CA LEU A 168 -3.82 -6.74 -3.17
C LEU A 168 -4.13 -5.63 -2.16
N LEU A 169 -3.29 -5.53 -1.14
CA LEU A 169 -3.22 -4.41 -0.20
C LEU A 169 -1.75 -4.06 0.04
N ARG A 170 -1.33 -2.88 -0.40
CA ARG A 170 -0.02 -2.32 -0.09
C ARG A 170 -0.19 -1.01 0.67
N VAL A 171 0.57 -0.85 1.74
CA VAL A 171 0.69 0.40 2.48
C VAL A 171 2.13 0.88 2.37
N GLU A 172 2.29 2.16 2.07
CA GLU A 172 3.58 2.85 1.95
C GLU A 172 3.50 4.10 2.82
N TYR A 173 4.52 4.37 3.62
CA TYR A 173 4.59 5.57 4.44
C TYR A 173 5.86 6.34 4.11
N PHE A 174 5.69 7.56 3.60
CA PHE A 174 6.74 8.48 3.19
C PHE A 174 6.94 9.61 4.18
N THR A 175 8.20 9.92 4.46
CA THR A 175 8.59 10.99 5.36
C THR A 175 9.61 11.89 4.69
N PRO A 176 9.62 13.20 4.98
CA PRO A 176 10.61 14.07 4.38
C PRO A 176 12.04 13.63 4.70
N TYR A 177 12.90 13.66 3.68
CA TYR A 177 14.33 13.31 3.77
C TYR A 177 15.18 14.52 4.18
N LYS A 178 16.39 14.21 4.66
CA LYS A 178 17.42 15.16 5.07
C LYS A 178 18.75 14.80 4.41
N ASP A 179 19.41 15.76 3.78
CA ASP A 179 20.74 15.55 3.18
C ASP A 179 21.83 15.35 4.26
N ASP A 180 22.97 14.81 3.84
CA ASP A 180 24.10 14.39 4.70
C ASP A 180 24.70 15.51 5.58
N ASP A 181 24.51 16.79 5.20
CA ASP A 181 25.00 17.97 5.92
C ASP A 181 24.11 18.40 7.09
N GLY A 182 22.98 17.73 7.25
CA GLY A 182 22.03 18.04 8.28
C GLY A 182 21.08 19.20 7.95
N THR A 183 20.98 19.59 6.68
CA THR A 183 19.96 20.51 6.19
C THR A 183 18.70 19.75 5.81
N ILE A 184 17.58 20.09 6.44
CA ILE A 184 16.26 19.65 5.96
C ILE A 184 16.00 20.43 4.66
N LEU A 185 16.02 19.77 3.51
CA LEU A 185 15.75 20.38 2.20
C LEU A 185 14.26 20.68 1.99
N ILE A 186 13.58 21.20 3.02
CA ILE A 186 12.16 21.57 2.94
C ILE A 186 12.09 23.07 3.08
N THR A 187 12.24 23.76 1.94
CA THR A 187 11.75 25.13 1.89
C THR A 187 10.25 25.04 1.65
N LEU A 188 9.42 25.45 2.62
CA LEU A 188 7.94 25.49 2.50
C LEU A 188 7.42 26.21 1.24
N LYS A 189 8.29 26.91 0.51
CA LYS A 189 8.00 27.68 -0.70
C LYS A 189 8.24 26.94 -2.02
N ASN A 190 9.03 25.86 -2.06
CA ASN A 190 9.33 25.14 -3.31
C ASN A 190 9.12 23.63 -3.14
N LYS A 191 7.93 23.15 -3.53
CA LYS A 191 7.56 21.73 -3.53
C LYS A 191 8.50 20.85 -4.39
N GLU A 192 9.19 21.44 -5.37
CA GLU A 192 10.05 20.74 -6.34
C GLU A 192 11.35 20.17 -5.74
N ASN A 193 11.73 20.55 -4.52
CA ASN A 193 12.98 20.10 -3.87
C ASN A 193 12.76 19.18 -2.66
N ASN A 194 11.50 18.87 -2.31
CA ASN A 194 11.22 18.03 -1.15
C ASN A 194 11.56 16.57 -1.48
N LYS A 195 12.69 16.10 -0.97
CA LYS A 195 13.03 14.68 -1.04
C LYS A 195 12.25 13.92 0.05
N TYR A 196 11.79 12.71 -0.23
CA TYR A 196 11.10 11.83 0.72
C TYR A 196 11.80 10.48 0.81
N THR A 197 11.79 9.88 1.98
CA THR A 197 12.15 8.47 2.17
C THR A 197 10.91 7.66 2.48
N GLU A 198 10.95 6.36 2.23
CA GLU A 198 9.91 5.40 2.60
C GLU A 198 10.38 4.60 3.82
N PRO A 199 10.22 5.11 5.06
CA PRO A 199 10.59 4.36 6.25
C PRO A 199 9.86 3.02 6.39
N LEU A 200 8.68 2.87 5.78
CA LEU A 200 7.88 1.65 5.87
C LEU A 200 7.09 1.41 4.59
N PHE A 201 7.11 0.16 4.15
CA PHE A 201 6.07 -0.40 3.32
C PHE A 201 5.77 -1.86 3.69
N PHE A 202 4.59 -2.32 3.33
CA PHE A 202 4.25 -3.74 3.31
C PHE A 202 3.16 -4.04 2.28
N GLU A 203 3.17 -5.26 1.77
CA GLU A 203 2.25 -5.72 0.74
C GLU A 203 1.70 -7.11 1.06
N TYR A 204 0.37 -7.19 1.09
CA TYR A 204 -0.38 -8.44 1.17
C TYR A 204 -1.04 -8.76 -0.18
N ARG A 205 -1.03 -10.03 -0.57
CA ARG A 205 -1.67 -10.54 -1.79
C ARG A 205 -2.62 -11.68 -1.46
N ALA A 206 -3.76 -11.76 -2.14
CA ALA A 206 -4.73 -12.82 -1.93
C ALA A 206 -4.12 -14.21 -2.20
N THR A 207 -4.43 -15.20 -1.36
CA THR A 207 -3.98 -16.59 -1.58
C THR A 207 -4.91 -17.40 -2.48
N GLY A 208 -6.10 -16.86 -2.77
CA GLY A 208 -7.20 -17.57 -3.43
C GLY A 208 -8.10 -18.36 -2.46
N ASN A 209 -7.79 -18.38 -1.17
CA ASN A 209 -8.53 -19.12 -0.14
C ASN A 209 -9.47 -18.22 0.70
N GLY A 210 -10.67 -17.95 0.20
CA GLY A 210 -11.55 -16.94 0.83
C GLY A 210 -10.86 -15.59 0.84
N ASP A 211 -11.06 -14.72 1.82
CA ASP A 211 -10.37 -13.42 1.92
C ASP A 211 -8.95 -13.49 2.52
N GLU A 212 -8.35 -14.68 2.60
CA GLU A 212 -6.99 -14.81 3.10
C GLU A 212 -5.98 -14.10 2.18
N MET A 213 -5.06 -13.36 2.80
CA MET A 213 -3.95 -12.71 2.15
C MET A 213 -2.63 -13.09 2.79
N GLU A 214 -1.60 -13.27 1.98
CA GLU A 214 -0.23 -13.57 2.38
C GLU A 214 0.66 -12.33 2.26
N LEU A 215 1.54 -12.11 3.24
CA LEU A 215 2.55 -11.07 3.23
C LEU A 215 3.60 -11.43 2.17
N GLU A 216 3.62 -10.67 1.08
CA GLU A 216 4.55 -10.87 -0.04
C GLU A 216 5.88 -10.14 0.22
N GLU A 217 5.79 -8.89 0.67
CA GLU A 217 6.96 -8.03 0.86
C GLU A 217 6.73 -7.05 2.01
N SER A 218 7.80 -6.74 2.75
CA SER A 218 7.81 -5.62 3.68
C SER A 218 9.23 -5.08 3.85
N GLY A 219 9.36 -3.80 4.18
CA GLY A 219 10.65 -3.16 4.33
C GLY A 219 10.55 -1.65 4.45
N GLY A 220 11.65 -0.98 4.11
CA GLY A 220 11.75 0.47 4.09
C GLY A 220 13.16 0.95 4.46
N THR A 221 13.30 2.25 4.64
CA THR A 221 14.57 2.91 4.98
C THR A 221 14.60 3.47 6.41
N ALA A 222 13.89 2.81 7.33
CA ALA A 222 13.81 3.22 8.73
C ALA A 222 15.19 3.50 9.36
N ALA A 223 15.24 4.42 10.33
CA ALA A 223 16.49 4.77 10.99
C ALA A 223 17.14 3.53 11.63
N GLY A 224 18.42 3.30 11.31
CA GLY A 224 19.16 2.12 11.78
C GLY A 224 18.58 0.78 11.32
N ALA A 225 17.77 0.77 10.25
CA ALA A 225 17.01 -0.39 9.79
C ALA A 225 16.17 -1.05 10.92
N ASN A 226 15.66 -0.25 11.85
CA ASN A 226 14.90 -0.75 12.98
C ASN A 226 13.43 -0.98 12.59
N PHE A 227 13.07 -2.26 12.45
CA PHE A 227 11.70 -2.73 12.20
C PHE A 227 11.16 -3.58 13.36
N ASN A 228 11.74 -3.47 14.56
CA ASN A 228 11.44 -4.37 15.67
C ASN A 228 9.95 -4.36 16.05
N ASP A 229 9.26 -3.24 15.91
CA ASP A 229 7.84 -3.06 16.25
C ASP A 229 6.91 -3.07 15.03
N VAL A 230 7.42 -3.48 13.87
CA VAL A 230 6.60 -3.84 12.71
C VAL A 230 6.14 -5.29 12.88
N LYS A 231 4.95 -5.46 13.44
CA LYS A 231 4.35 -6.77 13.73
C LYS A 231 3.32 -7.14 12.66
N LEU A 232 3.83 -7.66 11.55
CA LEU A 232 3.05 -8.15 10.41
C LEU A 232 3.01 -9.69 10.43
N PRO A 233 1.84 -10.33 10.57
CA PRO A 233 1.72 -11.78 10.42
C PRO A 233 1.88 -12.19 8.95
N GLN A 234 2.36 -13.40 8.71
CA GLN A 234 2.49 -13.95 7.34
C GLN A 234 1.14 -14.01 6.63
N PHE A 235 0.07 -14.32 7.35
CA PHE A 235 -1.28 -14.39 6.80
C PHE A 235 -2.23 -13.48 7.56
N ILE A 236 -3.16 -12.86 6.83
CA ILE A 236 -4.28 -12.12 7.38
C ILE A 236 -5.58 -12.57 6.72
N ARG A 237 -6.70 -12.44 7.44
CA ARG A 237 -8.06 -12.52 6.90
C ARG A 237 -8.77 -11.22 7.24
N PRO A 238 -8.90 -10.25 6.32
CA PRO A 238 -9.50 -8.97 6.64
C PRO A 238 -10.89 -9.10 7.27
N THR A 239 -11.68 -10.14 6.97
CA THR A 239 -12.97 -10.41 7.63
C THR A 239 -12.88 -10.81 9.11
N GLN A 240 -11.68 -11.09 9.62
CA GLN A 240 -11.39 -11.43 11.01
C GLN A 240 -10.60 -10.34 11.76
N LEU A 241 -10.36 -9.20 11.11
CA LEU A 241 -9.55 -8.11 11.66
C LEU A 241 -10.41 -6.90 12.03
N SER A 242 -10.15 -6.29 13.19
CA SER A 242 -10.73 -5.00 13.51
C SER A 242 -10.04 -3.85 12.76
N ALA A 243 -8.72 -3.91 12.58
CA ALA A 243 -7.95 -2.88 11.87
C ALA A 243 -6.51 -3.30 11.55
N ILE A 244 -5.84 -2.53 10.69
CA ILE A 244 -4.37 -2.41 10.69
C ILE A 244 -3.99 -1.03 11.23
N GLN A 245 -3.10 -0.98 12.21
CA GLN A 245 -2.61 0.28 12.77
C GLN A 245 -1.15 0.49 12.37
N VAL A 246 -0.86 1.64 11.79
CA VAL A 246 0.48 2.09 11.41
C VAL A 246 0.79 3.37 12.15
N TRP A 247 1.96 3.47 12.78
CA TRP A 247 2.40 4.71 13.39
C TRP A 247 3.91 4.87 13.29
N LEU A 248 4.33 6.13 13.27
CA LEU A 248 5.73 6.51 13.33
C LEU A 248 6.04 7.01 14.74
N ASP A 249 7.22 6.66 15.22
CA ASP A 249 7.77 7.16 16.47
C ASP A 249 9.14 7.79 16.22
N THR A 250 9.60 8.60 17.17
CA THR A 250 10.91 9.27 17.12
C THR A 250 11.67 9.06 18.41
N THR A 251 12.99 8.90 18.34
CA THR A 251 13.82 8.89 19.55
C THR A 251 13.85 10.28 20.20
N SER A 252 13.75 10.31 21.53
CA SER A 252 13.84 11.55 22.31
C SER A 252 15.15 12.29 22.00
N GLY A 253 15.04 13.53 21.50
CA GLY A 253 16.19 14.38 21.15
C GLY A 253 16.80 14.13 19.77
N GLY A 254 16.21 13.25 18.95
CA GLY A 254 16.60 13.05 17.56
C GLY A 254 16.24 14.22 16.64
N THR A 255 16.91 14.31 15.48
CA THR A 255 16.58 15.34 14.48
C THR A 255 15.33 14.91 13.70
N PRO A 256 14.40 15.82 13.34
CA PRO A 256 13.14 15.46 12.67
C PRO A 256 13.40 14.55 11.48
N TRP A 257 12.58 13.51 11.37
CA TRP A 257 12.55 12.55 10.27
C TRP A 257 13.77 11.63 10.07
N SER A 258 14.93 12.00 10.61
CA SER A 258 16.17 11.19 10.54
C SER A 258 16.23 10.03 11.54
N SER A 259 15.42 10.11 12.59
CA SER A 259 15.37 9.16 13.70
C SER A 259 13.98 8.55 13.86
N ILE A 260 13.25 8.42 12.74
CA ILE A 260 11.96 7.74 12.72
C ILE A 260 12.17 6.24 12.71
N TYR A 261 11.39 5.56 13.53
CA TYR A 261 11.15 4.14 13.39
C TYR A 261 9.65 3.89 13.15
N PRO A 262 9.32 2.99 12.21
CA PRO A 262 7.96 2.62 11.95
C PRO A 262 7.49 1.53 12.92
N ASN A 263 6.19 1.53 13.14
CA ASN A 263 5.51 0.50 13.88
C ASN A 263 4.25 0.08 13.12
N VAL A 264 3.93 -1.20 13.17
CA VAL A 264 2.71 -1.75 12.59
C VAL A 264 2.12 -2.79 13.50
N ARG A 265 0.81 -2.78 13.66
CA ARG A 265 0.09 -3.85 14.34
C ARG A 265 -1.20 -4.18 13.62
N VAL A 266 -1.34 -5.45 13.26
CA VAL A 266 -2.61 -6.04 12.84
C VAL A 266 -3.46 -6.32 14.08
N ARG A 267 -4.71 -5.84 14.10
CA ARG A 267 -5.64 -6.00 15.21
C ARG A 267 -6.69 -7.03 14.84
N PRO A 268 -6.65 -8.26 15.41
CA PRO A 268 -7.74 -9.20 15.24
C PRO A 268 -9.00 -8.67 15.93
N PHE A 269 -10.14 -9.23 15.57
CA PHE A 269 -11.34 -9.12 16.39
C PHE A 269 -11.14 -9.84 17.73
N THR A 270 -11.84 -9.39 18.78
CA THR A 270 -11.90 -10.12 20.05
C THR A 270 -12.71 -11.41 19.88
N ASP A 271 -12.63 -12.33 20.84
CA ASP A 271 -13.38 -13.58 20.79
C ASP A 271 -14.90 -13.33 20.68
N GLU A 272 -15.42 -12.30 21.36
CA GLU A 272 -16.83 -11.90 21.25
C GLU A 272 -17.19 -11.37 19.86
N GLN A 273 -16.29 -10.62 19.23
CA GLN A 273 -16.48 -10.12 17.87
C GLN A 273 -16.38 -11.24 16.83
N MET A 274 -15.44 -12.17 17.02
CA MET A 274 -15.29 -13.37 16.19
C MET A 274 -16.55 -14.23 16.25
N ALA A 275 -17.21 -14.34 17.40
CA ALA A 275 -18.48 -15.07 17.55
C ALA A 275 -19.66 -14.45 16.76
N LEU A 276 -19.54 -13.18 16.33
CA LEU A 276 -20.53 -12.50 15.50
C LEU A 276 -20.27 -12.66 14.00
N ILE A 277 -19.12 -13.24 13.61
CA ILE A 277 -18.81 -13.49 12.21
C ILE A 277 -19.76 -14.57 11.67
N PRO A 278 -20.48 -14.28 10.56
CA PRO A 278 -21.37 -15.26 9.96
C PRO A 278 -20.62 -16.53 9.54
N VAL A 279 -21.24 -17.70 9.72
CA VAL A 279 -20.62 -19.01 9.42
C VAL A 279 -20.15 -19.16 7.96
N ASN A 280 -20.72 -18.38 7.03
CA ASN A 280 -20.30 -18.31 5.63
C ASN A 280 -19.13 -17.34 5.36
N CYS A 281 -18.51 -16.78 6.41
CA CYS A 281 -17.33 -15.92 6.37
C CYS A 281 -16.16 -16.60 7.10
N PRO A 282 -15.56 -17.65 6.51
CA PRO A 282 -14.46 -18.39 7.13
C PRO A 282 -13.13 -17.62 7.12
#